data_AF-A0A8B8FE62-F1
#
_entry.id   AF-A0A8B8FE62-F1
#
_cell.length_a   1.000
_cell.length_b   1.000
_cell.length_c   1.000
_cell.angle_alpha   90.00
_cell.angle_beta   90.00
_cell.angle_gamma   90.00
#
_symmetry.space_group_name_H-M   'P 1'
#
loop_
_entity.id
_entity.type
_entity.pdbx_description
1 polymer ?
#
loop_
_entity_poly.entity_id
_entity_poly.type
_entity_poly.pdbx_seq_one_letter_code
_entity_poly.pdbx_strand_id
1 'polypeptide(L)'
;MQAQQNNSLITENNKYVLSGAVQTSRWFQRTQHTQTDSIILKDQSNVASIWILQKEMGCNTLDLRKKETELNNFKKILFITDRIVTSNNFSRKQIEFVTQHKSDKFNAMSYRYTLEEILQFSNDKFMNFSITSLVWNNTNEDIFAVGYSKRNRESQDAGAVCCWSLKNPVYPEKIYEFDKPILCLDFSKSNANILIAGSHEGCIYTIDISQEIYVPVVINKEHLHNFPVWSIVSFLQKSFTSDDEFVLSVDGNGSVRKWSLISKNCNTEQMSLIYCGIRNEVNTGKTNKFNSTIVQNMPGTVISFHPTNKNTYFIGTKIGFVVQNTIDNCNHYDTIFMAHTGPVYGIKFSPFCSSIFITYGADWKIKIWIENIESPLLSLSYSNAIDDADWSPINSTVIVSVSGAIICIWDFARKTVEPVMMFTCKTGVHFSLVKFSKHGNNIITGDVNGLVRCFHISSMPSPSFLLKNSILTALENMMSSNQELVRIIRKKLLNK
;
A
#
# COMPACT_ATOMS: atom_id res chain seq x y z
N MET A 1 -69.99 63.12 36.39
CA MET A 1 -69.16 63.79 37.40
C MET A 1 -67.85 64.15 36.71
N GLN A 2 -67.71 65.34 36.10
CA GLN A 2 -67.06 66.54 36.70
C GLN A 2 -65.81 66.16 37.50
N ALA A 3 -64.59 66.63 37.26
CA ALA A 3 -63.99 67.69 36.44
C ALA A 3 -62.51 67.26 36.17
N GLN A 4 -61.63 67.86 35.38
CA GLN A 4 -61.38 69.28 35.12
C GLN A 4 -60.35 69.39 33.98
N GLN A 5 -60.53 70.38 33.11
CA GLN A 5 -59.64 70.82 32.03
C GLN A 5 -58.46 71.64 32.59
N ASN A 6 -57.36 71.74 31.81
CA ASN A 6 -56.78 72.99 31.26
C ASN A 6 -55.42 72.68 30.60
N ASN A 7 -55.23 72.78 29.28
CA ASN A 7 -55.15 73.97 28.39
C ASN A 7 -53.89 74.84 28.56
N SER A 8 -53.03 74.89 27.53
CA SER A 8 -52.57 76.11 26.80
C SER A 8 -51.36 75.74 25.91
N LEU A 9 -51.45 75.69 24.58
CA LEU A 9 -51.52 76.76 23.55
C LEU A 9 -50.16 77.37 23.14
N ILE A 10 -50.11 77.78 21.86
CA ILE A 10 -49.11 78.57 21.09
C ILE A 10 -48.44 77.71 19.97
N THR A 11 -48.99 77.61 18.74
CA THR A 11 -48.87 78.51 17.54
C THR A 11 -47.41 78.88 17.22
N GLU A 12 -46.81 78.71 16.03
CA GLU A 12 -47.29 78.99 14.67
C GLU A 12 -46.22 78.54 13.63
N ASN A 13 -46.69 78.07 12.46
CA ASN A 13 -46.17 78.24 11.08
C ASN A 13 -44.65 78.37 10.77
N ASN A 14 -44.09 77.45 9.96
CA ASN A 14 -43.90 77.62 8.50
C ASN A 14 -42.89 76.62 7.85
N LYS A 15 -43.30 76.10 6.69
CA LYS A 15 -42.55 75.82 5.45
C LYS A 15 -41.34 74.85 5.42
N TYR A 16 -41.60 73.75 4.69
CA TYR A 16 -40.78 72.95 3.75
C TYR A 16 -39.32 72.61 4.09
N VAL A 17 -38.99 71.30 4.06
CA VAL A 17 -38.05 70.66 3.12
C VAL A 17 -38.12 69.13 3.27
N LEU A 18 -38.20 68.43 2.13
CA LEU A 18 -38.04 66.99 1.98
C LEU A 18 -36.61 66.55 2.39
N SER A 19 -36.50 65.62 3.34
CA SER A 19 -35.33 64.75 3.48
C SER A 19 -35.80 63.33 3.76
N GLY A 20 -35.50 62.42 2.82
CA GLY A 20 -36.03 61.06 2.78
C GLY A 20 -35.77 60.26 4.04
N ALA A 21 -36.84 59.72 4.62
CA ALA A 21 -36.77 58.62 5.56
C ALA A 21 -36.96 57.32 4.78
N VAL A 22 -35.84 56.65 4.54
CA VAL A 22 -35.72 55.30 4.02
C VAL A 22 -36.67 54.38 4.80
N GLN A 23 -37.74 53.89 4.16
CA GLN A 23 -38.49 52.75 4.67
C GLN A 23 -37.58 51.52 4.57
N THR A 24 -36.78 51.30 5.61
CA THR A 24 -36.10 50.04 5.81
C THR A 24 -37.18 48.98 6.05
N SER A 25 -37.43 48.15 5.05
CA SER A 25 -38.14 46.90 5.25
C SER A 25 -37.34 46.10 6.28
N ARG A 26 -37.86 45.98 7.51
CA ARG A 26 -37.29 45.07 8.51
C ARG A 26 -37.66 43.66 8.08
N TRP A 27 -36.80 43.04 7.27
CA TRP A 27 -36.84 41.61 7.01
C TRP A 27 -36.49 40.89 8.31
N PHE A 28 -37.46 40.26 8.96
CA PHE A 28 -37.16 39.28 9.99
C PHE A 28 -36.55 38.05 9.30
N GLN A 29 -35.23 37.95 9.34
CA GLN A 29 -34.53 36.77 8.89
C GLN A 29 -34.75 35.66 9.93
N ARG A 30 -35.81 34.87 9.74
CA ARG A 30 -36.00 33.64 10.51
C ARG A 30 -35.04 32.60 9.91
N THR A 31 -33.89 32.41 10.55
CA THR A 31 -33.01 31.28 10.21
C THR A 31 -33.71 30.00 10.63
N GLN A 32 -34.29 29.28 9.68
CA GLN A 32 -34.62 27.87 9.90
C GLN A 32 -33.30 27.10 9.82
N HIS A 33 -32.75 26.74 10.97
CA HIS A 33 -31.76 25.67 11.03
C HIS A 33 -32.49 24.35 10.79
N THR A 34 -32.58 23.90 9.54
CA THR A 34 -32.91 22.51 9.25
C THR A 34 -31.69 21.69 9.62
N GLN A 35 -31.66 21.16 10.84
CA GLN A 35 -30.71 20.13 11.21
C GLN A 35 -31.19 18.85 10.53
N THR A 36 -30.69 18.59 9.33
CA THR A 36 -30.81 17.26 8.72
C THR A 36 -29.79 16.40 9.42
N ASP A 37 -30.20 15.74 10.51
CA ASP A 37 -29.46 14.58 10.97
C ASP A 37 -29.45 13.60 9.79
N SER A 38 -28.25 13.26 9.32
CA SER A 38 -28.13 12.14 8.41
C SER A 38 -28.60 10.91 9.17
N ILE A 39 -29.85 10.51 8.91
CA ILE A 39 -30.30 9.18 9.29
C ILE A 39 -29.45 8.25 8.44
N ILE A 40 -28.37 7.74 9.03
CA ILE A 40 -27.67 6.59 8.50
C ILE A 40 -28.70 5.48 8.61
N LEU A 41 -29.46 5.26 7.53
CA LEU A 41 -30.08 3.97 7.29
C LEU A 41 -28.90 3.02 7.17
N LYS A 42 -28.48 2.47 8.31
CA LYS A 42 -27.80 1.19 8.29
C LYS A 42 -28.84 0.27 7.69
N ASP A 43 -28.64 -0.11 6.43
CA ASP A 43 -29.16 -1.37 5.96
C ASP A 43 -28.54 -2.43 6.89
N GLN A 44 -29.19 -2.65 8.02
CA GLN A 44 -29.15 -3.93 8.71
C GLN A 44 -29.90 -4.87 7.80
N SER A 45 -29.27 -5.20 6.66
CA SER A 45 -29.41 -6.55 6.16
C SER A 45 -28.98 -7.40 7.35
N ASN A 46 -29.98 -7.97 8.04
CA ASN A 46 -29.77 -9.03 9.00
C ASN A 46 -29.20 -10.19 8.19
N VAL A 47 -27.92 -10.09 7.84
CA VAL A 47 -27.11 -11.22 7.43
C VAL A 47 -26.90 -11.97 8.74
N ALA A 48 -27.92 -12.73 9.13
CA ALA A 48 -27.68 -13.92 9.90
C ALA A 48 -26.84 -14.81 8.98
N SER A 49 -25.53 -14.56 8.98
CA SER A 49 -24.61 -15.54 8.46
C SER A 49 -24.80 -16.78 9.33
N ILE A 50 -24.89 -17.93 8.68
CA ILE A 50 -25.05 -19.23 9.35
C ILE A 50 -23.88 -19.49 10.33
N TRP A 51 -22.82 -18.67 10.29
CA TRP A 51 -21.78 -18.57 11.32
C TRP A 51 -22.31 -18.28 12.73
N ILE A 52 -23.35 -17.44 12.86
CA ILE A 52 -24.03 -17.18 14.13
C ILE A 52 -24.71 -18.47 14.64
N LEU A 53 -25.37 -19.21 13.74
CA LEU A 53 -25.98 -20.51 14.04
C LEU A 53 -24.94 -21.57 14.42
N GLN A 54 -23.74 -21.50 13.85
CA GLN A 54 -22.62 -22.40 14.15
C GLN A 54 -22.08 -22.19 15.57
N LYS A 55 -22.20 -20.97 16.12
CA LYS A 55 -21.83 -20.64 17.50
C LYS A 55 -22.85 -21.15 18.52
N GLU A 56 -24.12 -21.27 18.12
CA GLU A 56 -25.22 -21.72 18.99
C GLU A 56 -25.37 -23.25 19.06
N MET A 57 -24.97 -23.99 18.03
CA MET A 57 -25.17 -25.46 17.91
C MET A 57 -24.15 -26.33 18.68
N GLY A 58 -23.29 -25.74 19.50
CA GLY A 58 -22.22 -26.44 20.20
C GLY A 58 -22.64 -27.17 21.48
N CYS A 59 -23.60 -28.10 21.44
CA CYS A 59 -23.85 -29.09 22.50
C CYS A 59 -24.67 -30.26 21.97
N ASN A 60 -24.02 -31.39 21.63
CA ASN A 60 -24.45 -32.77 21.94
C ASN A 60 -23.55 -33.79 21.23
N THR A 61 -22.92 -34.66 22.02
CA THR A 61 -21.90 -35.64 21.63
C THR A 61 -22.50 -36.98 21.18
N LEU A 62 -21.67 -37.74 20.43
CA LEU A 62 -21.78 -39.15 19.97
C LEU A 62 -22.05 -39.32 18.46
N ASP A 63 -20.94 -39.31 17.69
CA ASP A 63 -20.63 -40.12 16.48
C ASP A 63 -19.51 -39.43 15.66
N LEU A 64 -18.31 -39.39 16.23
CA LEU A 64 -17.31 -38.38 15.89
C LEU A 64 -16.78 -38.46 14.44
N ARG A 65 -16.49 -39.65 13.89
CA ARG A 65 -15.81 -39.73 12.57
C ARG A 65 -16.74 -39.57 11.35
N LYS A 66 -17.95 -40.12 11.38
CA LYS A 66 -18.94 -39.92 10.31
C LYS A 66 -19.50 -38.49 10.37
N LYS A 67 -19.80 -37.98 11.57
CA LYS A 67 -20.19 -36.58 11.76
C LYS A 67 -19.06 -35.63 11.37
N GLU A 68 -17.79 -35.91 11.62
CA GLU A 68 -16.69 -35.05 11.15
C GLU A 68 -16.64 -34.93 9.63
N THR A 69 -16.80 -36.03 8.90
CA THR A 69 -16.84 -35.97 7.43
C THR A 69 -18.09 -35.26 6.90
N GLU A 70 -19.26 -35.51 7.50
CA GLU A 70 -20.51 -34.82 7.15
C GLU A 70 -20.46 -33.34 7.53
N LEU A 71 -19.87 -33.00 8.67
CA LEU A 71 -19.66 -31.65 9.15
C LEU A 71 -18.66 -30.89 8.26
N ASN A 72 -17.59 -31.54 7.80
CA ASN A 72 -16.64 -30.93 6.88
C ASN A 72 -17.26 -30.71 5.50
N ASN A 73 -18.04 -31.66 4.99
CA ASN A 73 -18.80 -31.47 3.75
C ASN A 73 -19.87 -30.39 3.91
N PHE A 74 -20.56 -30.34 5.05
CA PHE A 74 -21.52 -29.31 5.38
C PHE A 74 -20.88 -27.93 5.46
N LYS A 75 -19.72 -27.79 6.14
CA LYS A 75 -18.92 -26.56 6.17
C LYS A 75 -18.52 -26.10 4.76
N LYS A 76 -18.10 -27.03 3.89
CA LYS A 76 -17.75 -26.72 2.49
C LYS A 76 -18.96 -26.24 1.70
N ILE A 77 -20.10 -26.93 1.79
CA ILE A 77 -21.35 -26.52 1.15
C ILE A 77 -21.75 -25.14 1.66
N LEU A 78 -21.68 -24.93 2.97
CA LEU A 78 -22.01 -23.67 3.60
C LEU A 78 -21.15 -22.53 3.07
N PHE A 79 -19.84 -22.74 2.99
CA PHE A 79 -18.89 -21.78 2.46
C PHE A 79 -19.18 -21.43 0.98
N ILE A 80 -19.59 -22.42 0.18
CA ILE A 80 -20.00 -22.19 -1.21
C ILE A 80 -21.31 -21.40 -1.26
N THR A 81 -22.30 -21.73 -0.42
CA THR A 81 -23.56 -20.98 -0.37
C THR A 81 -23.37 -19.53 0.04
N ASP A 82 -22.46 -19.27 0.99
CA ASP A 82 -22.14 -17.90 1.40
C ASP A 82 -21.55 -17.10 0.23
N ARG A 83 -20.62 -17.69 -0.54
CA ARG A 83 -20.08 -17.08 -1.76
C ARG A 83 -21.16 -16.78 -2.81
N ILE A 84 -22.18 -17.63 -2.95
CA ILE A 84 -23.28 -17.40 -3.88
C ILE A 84 -24.13 -16.22 -3.43
N VAL A 85 -24.46 -16.15 -2.12
CA VAL A 85 -25.21 -15.04 -1.54
C VAL A 85 -24.44 -13.73 -1.69
N THR A 86 -23.14 -13.72 -1.38
CA THR A 86 -22.30 -12.53 -1.54
C THR A 86 -22.17 -12.13 -3.00
N SER A 87 -22.03 -13.08 -3.91
CA SER A 87 -21.98 -12.78 -5.34
C SER A 87 -23.29 -12.18 -5.84
N ASN A 88 -24.45 -12.62 -5.36
CA ASN A 88 -25.72 -11.97 -5.71
C ASN A 88 -25.76 -10.50 -5.28
N ASN A 89 -25.27 -10.19 -4.06
CA ASN A 89 -25.26 -8.83 -3.52
C ASN A 89 -24.22 -7.91 -4.20
N PHE A 90 -23.04 -8.44 -4.54
CA PHE A 90 -21.92 -7.67 -5.07
C PHE A 90 -21.67 -7.89 -6.58
N SER A 91 -22.57 -8.60 -7.27
CA SER A 91 -22.42 -9.04 -8.67
C SER A 91 -21.94 -7.93 -9.60
N ARG A 92 -22.61 -6.77 -9.58
CA ARG A 92 -22.25 -5.62 -10.43
C ARG A 92 -20.82 -5.14 -10.17
N LYS A 93 -20.43 -5.02 -8.91
CA LYS A 93 -19.10 -4.55 -8.48
C LYS A 93 -18.01 -5.58 -8.77
N GLN A 94 -18.33 -6.87 -8.62
CA GLN A 94 -17.43 -7.96 -8.99
C GLN A 94 -17.21 -8.03 -10.50
N ILE A 95 -18.28 -7.86 -11.29
CA ILE A 95 -18.19 -7.77 -12.75
C ILE A 95 -17.31 -6.58 -13.13
N GLU A 96 -17.55 -5.40 -12.56
CA GLU A 96 -16.73 -4.21 -12.81
C GLU A 96 -15.26 -4.43 -12.49
N PHE A 97 -14.94 -5.11 -11.39
CA PHE A 97 -13.57 -5.49 -11.05
C PHE A 97 -12.92 -6.35 -12.14
N VAL A 98 -13.64 -7.34 -12.65
CA VAL A 98 -13.11 -8.32 -13.62
C VAL A 98 -13.11 -7.76 -15.05
N THR A 99 -14.06 -6.88 -15.38
CA THR A 99 -14.18 -6.35 -16.74
C THR A 99 -12.96 -5.54 -17.11
N GLN A 100 -12.27 -5.98 -18.17
CA GLN A 100 -11.20 -5.20 -18.76
C GLN A 100 -11.79 -3.95 -19.41
N HIS A 101 -11.20 -2.80 -19.06
CA HIS A 101 -11.64 -1.51 -19.55
C HIS A 101 -11.63 -1.49 -21.09
N LYS A 102 -12.80 -1.27 -21.69
CA LYS A 102 -12.86 -0.79 -23.07
C LYS A 102 -12.51 0.68 -23.00
N SER A 103 -11.32 1.07 -23.45
CA SER A 103 -10.98 2.50 -23.56
C SER A 103 -11.99 3.16 -24.50
N ASP A 104 -12.61 4.26 -24.08
CA ASP A 104 -13.41 5.09 -24.97
C ASP A 104 -12.49 5.72 -26.01
N LYS A 105 -12.36 5.05 -27.16
CA LYS A 105 -11.55 5.50 -28.30
C LYS A 105 -12.00 6.88 -28.81
N PHE A 106 -13.23 7.29 -28.49
CA PHE A 106 -13.83 8.54 -28.93
C PHE A 106 -13.41 9.78 -28.11
N ASN A 107 -12.87 9.61 -26.89
CA ASN A 107 -12.43 10.71 -26.01
C ASN A 107 -10.90 10.87 -25.95
N ALA A 108 -10.19 10.57 -27.04
CA ALA A 108 -8.73 10.63 -27.12
C ALA A 108 -8.12 12.02 -26.77
N MET A 109 -8.91 13.09 -26.84
CA MET A 109 -8.45 14.47 -26.59
C MET A 109 -8.34 14.84 -25.11
N SER A 110 -9.05 14.17 -24.18
CA SER A 110 -8.93 14.44 -22.75
C SER A 110 -9.30 13.22 -21.91
N TYR A 111 -8.30 12.38 -21.62
CA TYR A 111 -8.46 11.33 -20.60
C TYR A 111 -8.59 11.99 -19.23
N ARG A 112 -9.79 11.94 -18.66
CA ARG A 112 -10.04 12.34 -17.27
C ARG A 112 -10.13 11.06 -16.46
N TYR A 113 -9.02 10.66 -15.86
CA TYR A 113 -8.98 9.54 -14.93
C TYR A 113 -10.01 9.78 -13.83
N THR A 114 -10.85 8.80 -13.53
CA THR A 114 -11.73 8.84 -12.35
C THR A 114 -11.42 7.65 -11.45
N LEU A 115 -11.64 7.83 -10.16
CA LEU A 115 -11.39 6.80 -9.17
C LEU A 115 -12.66 6.59 -8.35
N GLU A 116 -13.25 5.39 -8.45
CA GLU A 116 -14.51 5.05 -7.78
C GLU A 116 -14.32 3.87 -6.83
N GLU A 117 -14.84 3.97 -5.61
CA GLU A 117 -14.75 2.89 -4.63
C GLU A 117 -15.80 1.80 -4.94
N ILE A 118 -15.32 0.59 -5.24
CA ILE A 118 -16.18 -0.53 -5.64
C ILE A 118 -16.43 -1.53 -4.51
N LEU A 119 -15.38 -1.96 -3.80
CA LEU A 119 -15.43 -3.00 -2.77
C LEU A 119 -14.68 -2.57 -1.52
N GLN A 120 -15.15 -3.05 -0.38
CA GLN A 120 -14.57 -2.81 0.93
C GLN A 120 -14.46 -4.16 1.66
N PHE A 121 -13.29 -4.46 2.21
CA PHE A 121 -13.03 -5.64 3.02
C PHE A 121 -12.72 -5.21 4.44
N SER A 122 -13.53 -5.67 5.38
CA SER A 122 -13.45 -5.34 6.79
C SER A 122 -13.77 -6.54 7.64
N ASN A 123 -13.07 -6.68 8.76
CA ASN A 123 -13.43 -7.63 9.79
C ASN A 123 -13.52 -6.89 11.13
N ASP A 124 -14.65 -7.01 11.82
CA ASP A 124 -14.92 -6.31 13.08
C ASP A 124 -13.84 -6.56 14.14
N LYS A 125 -13.23 -7.76 14.14
CA LYS A 125 -12.14 -8.12 15.06
C LYS A 125 -10.88 -7.28 14.84
N PHE A 126 -10.59 -6.93 13.60
CA PHE A 126 -9.35 -6.26 13.19
C PHE A 126 -9.56 -4.79 12.88
N MET A 127 -10.72 -4.24 13.28
CA MET A 127 -10.93 -2.81 13.30
C MET A 127 -9.92 -2.16 14.24
N ASN A 128 -9.31 -1.06 13.81
CA ASN A 128 -8.19 -0.37 14.47
C ASN A 128 -6.85 -1.12 14.47
N PHE A 129 -6.70 -2.18 13.67
CA PHE A 129 -5.38 -2.72 13.36
C PHE A 129 -4.86 -2.03 12.10
N SER A 130 -3.67 -1.45 12.14
CA SER A 130 -3.04 -0.87 10.96
C SER A 130 -2.66 -1.97 9.98
N ILE A 131 -3.10 -1.84 8.74
CA ILE A 131 -2.63 -2.70 7.65
C ILE A 131 -1.19 -2.34 7.33
N THR A 132 -0.29 -3.32 7.27
CA THR A 132 1.15 -3.09 7.02
C THR A 132 1.62 -3.67 5.70
N SER A 133 0.98 -4.74 5.22
CA SER A 133 1.39 -5.44 4.01
C SER A 133 0.21 -6.07 3.30
N LEU A 134 0.25 -6.06 1.97
CA LEU A 134 -0.72 -6.71 1.12
C LEU A 134 0.01 -7.39 -0.03
N VAL A 135 -0.29 -8.67 -0.24
CA VAL A 135 0.34 -9.47 -1.30
C VAL A 135 -0.73 -10.30 -2.01
N TRP A 136 -0.70 -10.27 -3.34
CA TRP A 136 -1.52 -11.12 -4.18
C TRP A 136 -0.97 -12.54 -4.22
N ASN A 137 -1.85 -13.52 -4.27
CA ASN A 137 -1.41 -14.89 -4.53
C ASN A 137 -0.80 -14.98 -5.93
N ASN A 138 0.30 -15.74 -6.05
CA ASN A 138 1.05 -15.88 -7.30
C ASN A 138 0.21 -16.57 -8.40
N THR A 139 -0.61 -17.57 -8.05
CA THR A 139 -1.40 -18.33 -9.02
C THR A 139 -2.84 -17.83 -9.12
N ASN A 140 -3.51 -17.62 -7.99
CA ASN A 140 -4.91 -17.21 -7.98
C ASN A 140 -5.05 -15.68 -7.87
N GLU A 141 -5.58 -15.04 -8.90
CA GLU A 141 -5.71 -13.58 -8.95
C GLU A 141 -6.83 -13.05 -8.04
N ASP A 142 -7.75 -13.92 -7.61
CA ASP A 142 -8.86 -13.53 -6.74
C ASP A 142 -8.47 -13.46 -5.27
N ILE A 143 -7.31 -14.00 -4.88
CA ILE A 143 -6.90 -14.16 -3.49
C ILE A 143 -5.74 -13.24 -3.17
N PHE A 144 -5.85 -12.53 -2.05
CA PHE A 144 -4.77 -11.74 -1.49
C PHE A 144 -4.69 -11.90 0.01
N ALA A 145 -3.48 -11.80 0.55
CA ALA A 145 -3.22 -11.83 1.97
C ALA A 145 -2.96 -10.41 2.49
N VAL A 146 -3.49 -10.11 3.67
CA VAL A 146 -3.36 -8.80 4.33
C VAL A 146 -2.79 -9.01 5.72
N GLY A 147 -1.71 -8.29 6.02
CA GLY A 147 -1.05 -8.25 7.32
C GLY A 147 -1.58 -7.09 8.15
N TYR A 148 -1.96 -7.41 9.38
CA TYR A 148 -2.52 -6.47 10.35
C TYR A 148 -1.57 -6.36 11.54
N SER A 149 -1.39 -5.12 12.01
CA SER A 149 -0.57 -4.79 13.16
C SER A 149 -1.34 -3.89 14.11
N LYS A 150 -1.35 -4.24 15.39
CA LYS A 150 -1.86 -3.36 16.44
C LYS A 150 -0.75 -3.15 17.44
N ARG A 151 -0.32 -1.90 17.53
CA ARG A 151 0.64 -1.43 18.52
C ARG A 151 -0.08 -0.56 19.51
N ASN A 152 -0.22 -1.07 20.73
CA ASN A 152 -0.91 -0.38 21.80
C ASN A 152 0.07 -0.12 22.94
N ARG A 153 0.06 1.09 23.50
CA ARG A 153 0.90 1.40 24.68
C ARG A 153 0.38 0.75 25.97
N GLU A 154 -0.91 0.42 26.03
CA GLU A 154 -1.61 -0.04 27.24
C GLU A 154 -1.95 -1.54 27.23
N SER A 155 -2.17 -2.13 26.06
CA SER A 155 -2.47 -3.56 25.91
C SER A 155 -1.30 -4.29 25.27
N GLN A 156 -1.32 -5.62 25.32
CA GLN A 156 -0.38 -6.43 24.55
C GLN A 156 -0.53 -6.08 23.05
N ASP A 157 0.62 -6.00 22.40
CA ASP A 157 0.72 -5.91 20.95
C ASP A 157 0.09 -7.17 20.33
N ALA A 158 -0.50 -7.02 19.15
CA ALA A 158 -1.13 -8.13 18.45
C ALA A 158 -0.96 -7.98 16.94
N GLY A 159 -0.97 -9.13 16.24
CA GLY A 159 -0.94 -9.19 14.79
C GLY A 159 -1.99 -10.15 14.26
N ALA A 160 -2.33 -9.99 13.00
CA ALA A 160 -3.16 -10.95 12.30
C ALA A 160 -2.80 -11.01 10.82
N VAL A 161 -3.10 -12.13 10.19
CA VAL A 161 -3.05 -12.30 8.74
C VAL A 161 -4.41 -12.79 8.28
N CYS A 162 -5.07 -12.03 7.40
CA CYS A 162 -6.30 -12.47 6.76
C CYS A 162 -6.05 -12.76 5.28
N CYS A 163 -6.54 -13.90 4.80
CA CYS A 163 -6.62 -14.20 3.37
C CYS A 163 -8.01 -13.83 2.88
N TRP A 164 -8.10 -12.86 2.00
CA TRP A 164 -9.34 -12.37 1.41
C TRP A 164 -9.52 -12.91 0.01
N SER A 165 -10.77 -13.03 -0.42
CA SER A 165 -11.10 -13.30 -1.82
C SER A 165 -12.08 -12.28 -2.35
N LEU A 166 -11.90 -11.90 -3.62
CA LEU A 166 -12.86 -11.06 -4.35
C LEU A 166 -14.27 -11.69 -4.43
N LYS A 167 -14.37 -13.02 -4.30
CA LYS A 167 -15.65 -13.75 -4.31
C LYS A 167 -16.50 -13.47 -3.07
N ASN A 168 -15.86 -13.23 -1.93
CA ASN A 168 -16.52 -12.87 -0.68
C ASN A 168 -15.79 -11.68 -0.02
N PRO A 169 -16.28 -10.44 -0.25
CA PRO A 169 -15.70 -9.27 0.38
C PRO A 169 -16.09 -9.08 1.85
N VAL A 170 -17.09 -9.82 2.34
CA VAL A 170 -17.66 -9.65 3.68
C VAL A 170 -16.85 -10.40 4.73
N TYR A 171 -16.44 -11.63 4.42
CA TYR A 171 -15.69 -12.47 5.34
C TYR A 171 -14.38 -12.97 4.72
N PRO A 172 -13.26 -12.91 5.45
CA PRO A 172 -12.00 -13.48 4.97
C PRO A 172 -12.10 -15.01 4.92
N GLU A 173 -11.42 -15.62 3.96
CA GLU A 173 -11.41 -17.08 3.80
C GLU A 173 -10.63 -17.77 4.92
N LYS A 174 -9.55 -17.12 5.38
CA LYS A 174 -8.69 -17.59 6.46
C LYS A 174 -8.27 -16.43 7.34
N ILE A 175 -8.17 -16.70 8.63
CA ILE A 175 -7.68 -15.77 9.65
C ILE A 175 -6.63 -16.51 10.47
N TYR A 176 -5.46 -15.89 10.62
CA TYR A 176 -4.40 -16.33 11.50
C TYR A 176 -4.10 -15.21 12.49
N GLU A 177 -4.28 -15.48 13.78
CA GLU A 177 -4.03 -14.52 14.86
C GLU A 177 -2.62 -14.77 15.44
N PHE A 178 -1.91 -13.70 15.76
CA PHE A 178 -0.54 -13.73 16.28
C PHE A 178 -0.42 -12.85 17.52
N ASP A 179 0.36 -13.31 18.50
CA ASP A 179 0.68 -12.53 19.71
C ASP A 179 1.59 -11.33 19.41
N LYS A 180 2.13 -11.24 18.19
CA LYS A 180 3.07 -10.20 17.78
C LYS A 180 2.61 -9.51 16.49
N PRO A 181 2.85 -8.20 16.34
CA PRO A 181 2.44 -7.47 15.14
C PRO A 181 3.16 -8.00 13.90
N ILE A 182 2.39 -8.20 12.82
CA ILE A 182 2.92 -8.57 11.51
C ILE A 182 3.27 -7.29 10.75
N LEU A 183 4.43 -7.28 10.09
CA LEU A 183 4.94 -6.11 9.36
C LEU A 183 4.97 -6.36 7.86
N CYS A 184 5.41 -7.54 7.43
CA CYS A 184 5.55 -7.89 6.02
C CYS A 184 5.05 -9.30 5.73
N LEU A 185 4.68 -9.53 4.47
CA LEU A 185 4.19 -10.78 3.94
C LEU A 185 4.83 -11.04 2.57
N ASP A 186 5.00 -12.30 2.18
CA ASP A 186 5.21 -12.70 0.80
C ASP A 186 4.71 -14.14 0.56
N PHE A 187 4.21 -14.41 -0.64
CA PHE A 187 3.85 -15.76 -1.07
C PHE A 187 5.08 -16.49 -1.62
N SER A 188 5.20 -17.76 -1.25
CA SER A 188 6.16 -18.69 -1.84
C SER A 188 5.99 -18.73 -3.38
N LYS A 189 7.13 -18.68 -4.07
CA LYS A 189 7.22 -18.77 -5.53
C LYS A 189 7.10 -20.22 -6.01
N SER A 190 7.43 -21.21 -5.16
CA SER A 190 7.26 -22.63 -5.48
C SER A 190 5.84 -23.13 -5.21
N ASN A 191 5.23 -22.72 -4.10
CA ASN A 191 3.93 -23.21 -3.65
C ASN A 191 3.01 -22.05 -3.25
N ALA A 192 1.98 -21.82 -4.07
CA ALA A 192 1.00 -20.76 -3.89
C ALA A 192 0.15 -20.86 -2.60
N ASN A 193 0.18 -22.00 -1.89
CA ASN A 193 -0.51 -22.18 -0.62
C ASN A 193 0.35 -21.76 0.59
N ILE A 194 1.65 -21.56 0.39
CA ILE A 194 2.56 -21.19 1.47
C ILE A 194 2.72 -19.67 1.49
N LEU A 195 2.40 -19.08 2.64
CA LEU A 195 2.57 -17.68 2.94
C LEU A 195 3.63 -17.50 4.02
N ILE A 196 4.51 -16.52 3.83
CA ILE A 196 5.57 -16.19 4.77
C ILE A 196 5.25 -14.83 5.39
N ALA A 197 5.42 -14.71 6.72
CA ALA A 197 5.12 -13.49 7.46
C ALA A 197 6.30 -13.09 8.36
N GLY A 198 6.60 -11.79 8.38
CA GLY A 198 7.61 -11.19 9.26
C GLY A 198 6.96 -10.37 10.37
N SER A 199 7.47 -10.52 11.59
CA SER A 199 6.94 -9.81 12.76
C SER A 199 7.87 -8.73 13.30
N HIS A 200 7.31 -7.90 14.17
CA HIS A 200 8.04 -6.81 14.84
C HIS A 200 9.11 -7.28 15.84
N GLU A 201 8.96 -8.46 16.43
CA GLU A 201 10.01 -9.09 17.26
C GLU A 201 10.95 -9.98 16.45
N GLY A 202 10.86 -9.87 15.13
CA GLY A 202 11.80 -10.50 14.24
C GLY A 202 11.65 -12.02 14.09
N CYS A 203 10.51 -12.57 14.51
CA CYS A 203 10.09 -13.92 14.13
C CYS A 203 9.63 -13.93 12.66
N ILE A 204 10.04 -14.96 11.93
CA ILE A 204 9.58 -15.27 10.57
C ILE A 204 8.71 -16.51 10.64
N TYR A 205 7.47 -16.39 10.19
CA TYR A 205 6.46 -17.44 10.20
C TYR A 205 6.23 -17.99 8.80
N THR A 206 6.03 -19.30 8.70
CA THR A 206 5.46 -19.98 7.54
C THR A 206 4.03 -20.39 7.87
N ILE A 207 3.12 -20.14 6.94
CA ILE A 207 1.68 -20.42 7.06
C ILE A 207 1.25 -21.24 5.84
N ASP A 208 0.69 -22.42 6.06
CA ASP A 208 0.04 -23.20 5.00
C ASP A 208 -1.47 -22.89 4.96
N ILE A 209 -1.89 -22.21 3.89
CA ILE A 209 -3.27 -21.75 3.70
C ILE A 209 -4.21 -22.91 3.33
N SER A 210 -3.66 -24.02 2.83
CA SER A 210 -4.47 -25.17 2.39
C SER A 210 -5.13 -25.91 3.56
N GLN A 211 -4.55 -25.83 4.76
CA GLN A 211 -5.02 -26.56 5.93
C GLN A 211 -6.13 -25.79 6.68
N GLU A 212 -7.11 -26.51 7.21
CA GLU A 212 -8.20 -25.91 8.00
C GLU A 212 -7.75 -25.44 9.38
N ILE A 213 -6.89 -26.21 10.03
CA ILE A 213 -6.30 -25.90 11.33
C ILE A 213 -4.79 -25.94 11.13
N TYR A 214 -4.18 -24.77 10.89
CA TYR A 214 -2.73 -24.65 10.79
C TYR A 214 -2.20 -23.72 11.87
N VAL A 215 -1.19 -24.19 12.60
CA VAL A 215 -0.44 -23.37 13.54
C VAL A 215 0.78 -22.82 12.81
N PRO A 216 0.94 -21.49 12.69
CA PRO A 216 2.09 -20.88 12.03
C PRO A 216 3.41 -21.41 12.60
N VAL A 217 4.35 -21.77 11.73
CA VAL A 217 5.64 -22.33 12.13
C VAL A 217 6.72 -21.25 12.06
N VAL A 218 7.41 -21.00 13.17
CA VAL A 218 8.56 -20.09 13.20
C VAL A 218 9.78 -20.77 12.58
N ILE A 219 10.36 -20.15 11.54
CA ILE A 219 11.56 -20.64 10.85
C ILE A 219 12.82 -20.35 11.68
N ASN A 220 12.92 -19.16 12.27
CA ASN A 220 14.15 -18.66 12.90
C ASN A 220 14.20 -18.83 14.43
N LYS A 221 13.67 -19.95 14.95
CA LYS A 221 13.59 -20.18 16.41
C LYS A 221 14.94 -20.08 17.13
N GLU A 222 16.01 -20.54 16.48
CA GLU A 222 17.37 -20.57 17.05
C GLU A 222 18.10 -19.22 16.88
N HIS A 223 17.67 -18.40 15.91
CA HIS A 223 18.31 -17.14 15.54
C HIS A 223 17.29 -16.03 15.36
N LEU A 224 16.60 -15.69 16.46
CA LEU A 224 15.64 -14.61 16.48
C LEU A 224 16.32 -13.29 16.09
N HIS A 225 15.70 -12.56 15.17
CA HIS A 225 16.08 -11.17 14.97
C HIS A 225 15.57 -10.40 16.18
N ASN A 226 16.43 -9.87 17.05
CA ASN A 226 16.00 -9.00 18.15
C ASN A 226 15.48 -7.62 17.66
N PHE A 227 15.15 -7.51 16.37
CA PHE A 227 14.78 -6.31 15.64
C PHE A 227 13.62 -6.61 14.69
N PRO A 228 12.78 -5.60 14.38
CA PRO A 228 11.65 -5.78 13.47
C PRO A 228 12.10 -6.21 12.08
N VAL A 229 11.42 -7.21 11.52
CA VAL A 229 11.62 -7.63 10.14
C VAL A 229 10.74 -6.78 9.24
N TRP A 230 11.34 -5.80 8.56
CA TRP A 230 10.63 -4.81 7.76
C TRP A 230 10.19 -5.33 6.40
N SER A 231 10.99 -6.22 5.81
CA SER A 231 10.71 -6.76 4.47
C SER A 231 11.20 -8.19 4.37
N ILE A 232 10.39 -9.01 3.72
CA ILE A 232 10.68 -10.40 3.39
C ILE A 232 10.39 -10.60 1.91
N VAL A 233 11.25 -11.34 1.22
CA VAL A 233 10.99 -11.81 -0.15
C VAL A 233 11.41 -13.27 -0.30
N SER A 234 10.51 -14.05 -0.87
CA SER A 234 10.75 -15.43 -1.30
C SER A 234 11.31 -15.46 -2.72
N PHE A 235 12.31 -16.30 -2.96
CA PHE A 235 12.95 -16.44 -4.26
C PHE A 235 13.42 -17.88 -4.50
N LEU A 236 13.56 -18.25 -5.77
CA LEU A 236 14.09 -19.54 -6.21
C LEU A 236 15.55 -19.38 -6.60
N GLN A 237 16.42 -20.21 -6.03
CA GLN A 237 17.81 -20.33 -6.44
C GLN A 237 18.01 -21.66 -7.17
N LYS A 238 18.61 -21.58 -8.36
CA LYS A 238 18.91 -22.78 -9.14
C LYS A 238 20.09 -23.52 -8.51
N SER A 239 19.86 -24.73 -8.03
CA SER A 239 20.92 -25.69 -7.71
C SER A 239 21.13 -26.63 -8.92
N PHE A 240 22.20 -27.43 -8.91
CA PHE A 240 22.52 -28.36 -10.01
C PHE A 240 21.45 -29.45 -10.22
N THR A 241 20.62 -29.72 -9.21
CA THR A 241 19.65 -30.84 -9.20
C THR A 241 18.18 -30.39 -9.08
N SER A 242 17.92 -29.25 -8.43
CA SER A 242 16.58 -28.71 -8.19
C SER A 242 16.61 -27.19 -8.00
N ASP A 243 15.49 -26.53 -8.26
CA ASP A 243 15.32 -25.13 -7.85
C ASP A 243 14.87 -25.11 -6.38
N ASP A 244 15.79 -24.72 -5.50
CA ASP A 244 15.53 -24.66 -4.07
C ASP A 244 14.95 -23.27 -3.72
N GLU A 245 13.95 -23.26 -2.85
CA GLU A 245 13.30 -22.02 -2.42
C GLU A 245 13.90 -21.49 -1.11
N PHE A 246 14.24 -20.21 -1.14
CA PHE A 246 14.81 -19.48 -0.02
C PHE A 246 14.03 -18.20 0.25
N VAL A 247 14.29 -17.64 1.44
CA VAL A 247 13.69 -16.39 1.90
C VAL A 247 14.79 -15.45 2.31
N LEU A 248 14.74 -14.21 1.81
CA LEU A 248 15.54 -13.11 2.34
C LEU A 248 14.71 -12.27 3.29
N SER A 249 15.29 -11.92 4.43
CA SER A 249 14.71 -11.00 5.40
C SER A 249 15.64 -9.83 5.64
N VAL A 250 15.08 -8.63 5.77
CA VAL A 250 15.78 -7.44 6.26
C VAL A 250 15.25 -7.05 7.62
N ASP A 251 16.16 -6.84 8.56
CA ASP A 251 15.80 -6.34 9.88
C ASP A 251 16.14 -4.86 10.10
N GLY A 252 15.59 -4.33 11.20
CA GLY A 252 15.82 -2.97 11.67
C GLY A 252 17.24 -2.68 12.18
N ASN A 253 18.15 -3.66 12.22
CA ASN A 253 19.57 -3.45 12.50
C ASN A 253 20.42 -3.40 11.23
N GLY A 254 19.82 -3.66 10.07
CA GLY A 254 20.51 -3.70 8.79
C GLY A 254 21.13 -5.06 8.48
N SER A 255 20.78 -6.13 9.19
CA SER A 255 21.18 -7.48 8.79
C SER A 255 20.22 -8.02 7.73
N VAL A 256 20.81 -8.61 6.69
CA VAL A 256 20.14 -9.34 5.62
C VAL A 256 20.48 -10.81 5.80
N ARG A 257 19.45 -11.63 6.00
CA ARG A 257 19.61 -13.07 6.28
C ARG A 257 18.84 -13.90 5.28
N LYS A 258 19.44 -15.02 4.90
CA LYS A 258 18.85 -16.03 4.03
C LYS A 258 18.41 -17.24 4.85
N TRP A 259 17.21 -17.70 4.56
CA TRP A 259 16.55 -18.80 5.24
C TRP A 259 16.12 -19.87 4.24
N SER A 260 16.31 -21.14 4.59
CA SER A 260 15.78 -22.28 3.86
C SER A 260 14.38 -22.65 4.37
N LEU A 261 13.42 -22.89 3.46
CA LEU A 261 12.09 -23.37 3.83
C LEU A 261 12.07 -24.87 4.19
N ILE A 262 12.99 -25.64 3.62
CA ILE A 262 13.02 -27.11 3.73
C ILE A 262 13.85 -27.52 4.95
N SER A 263 15.02 -26.91 5.14
CA SER A 263 15.89 -27.17 6.27
C SER A 263 15.66 -26.12 7.36
N LYS A 264 14.91 -26.49 8.40
CA LYS A 264 14.55 -25.66 9.56
C LYS A 264 15.75 -25.06 10.33
N ASN A 265 16.98 -25.48 10.01
CA ASN A 265 18.20 -25.11 10.72
C ASN A 265 19.26 -24.42 9.81
N CYS A 266 18.95 -24.09 8.56
CA CYS A 266 19.90 -23.37 7.71
C CYS A 266 19.57 -21.88 7.66
N ASN A 267 20.19 -21.13 8.55
CA ASN A 267 20.36 -19.69 8.41
C ASN A 267 21.75 -19.40 7.85
N THR A 268 21.82 -18.58 6.81
CA THR A 268 23.09 -17.93 6.45
C THR A 268 22.88 -16.44 6.55
N GLU A 269 23.60 -15.78 7.46
CA GLU A 269 23.70 -14.33 7.42
C GLU A 269 24.40 -13.98 6.12
N GLN A 270 23.68 -13.30 5.22
CA GLN A 270 24.22 -12.96 3.92
C GLN A 270 24.98 -11.65 3.98
N MET A 271 24.49 -10.68 4.73
CA MET A 271 25.11 -9.35 4.75
C MET A 271 24.71 -8.57 5.99
N SER A 272 25.65 -7.79 6.51
CA SER A 272 25.38 -6.69 7.43
C SER A 272 25.52 -5.37 6.68
N LEU A 273 24.50 -4.53 6.75
CA LEU A 273 24.46 -3.20 6.14
C LEU A 273 25.15 -2.21 7.06
N ILE A 274 26.37 -1.85 6.69
CA ILE A 274 27.31 -1.02 7.40
C ILE A 274 27.82 0.04 6.43
N TYR A 275 27.56 1.31 6.75
CA TYR A 275 28.15 2.44 6.06
C TYR A 275 29.51 2.74 6.68
N CYS A 276 30.56 2.76 5.84
CA CYS A 276 31.89 3.22 6.22
C CYS A 276 32.20 4.54 5.50
N GLY A 277 31.96 5.66 6.17
CA GLY A 277 32.21 7.01 5.63
C GLY A 277 33.44 7.68 6.23
N ILE A 278 34.10 8.55 5.46
CA ILE A 278 35.16 9.45 5.96
C ILE A 278 34.55 10.82 6.22
N ARG A 279 34.64 11.33 7.46
CA ARG A 279 34.24 12.70 7.78
C ARG A 279 35.37 13.65 7.38
N ASN A 280 35.17 14.45 6.35
CA ASN A 280 35.99 15.65 6.14
C ASN A 280 35.38 16.76 7.01
N GLU A 281 35.83 16.87 8.26
CA GLU A 281 35.47 18.04 9.08
C GLU A 281 36.07 19.29 8.40
N VAL A 282 35.20 20.23 8.04
CA VAL A 282 35.62 21.54 7.55
C VAL A 282 36.32 22.25 8.71
N ASN A 283 37.62 22.48 8.53
CA ASN A 283 38.52 23.16 9.45
C ASN A 283 37.91 24.45 10.03
N THR A 284 37.48 24.43 11.29
CA THR A 284 37.61 25.59 12.17
C THR A 284 38.79 25.29 13.10
N GLY A 285 39.90 25.97 12.85
CA GLY A 285 41.24 25.58 13.28
C GLY A 285 41.38 25.23 14.76
N LYS A 286 41.87 24.00 15.00
CA LYS A 286 43.09 23.69 15.79
C LYS A 286 43.28 22.16 15.80
N THR A 287 44.37 21.73 15.20
CA THR A 287 45.10 20.45 15.37
C THR A 287 44.37 19.29 16.06
N ASN A 288 43.88 18.34 15.26
CA ASN A 288 44.19 16.91 15.37
C ASN A 288 43.57 16.16 14.17
N LYS A 289 44.42 15.65 13.27
CA LYS A 289 44.00 14.76 12.18
C LYS A 289 43.72 13.37 12.75
N PHE A 290 42.50 13.15 13.23
CA PHE A 290 41.94 11.81 13.32
C PHE A 290 40.96 11.65 12.16
N ASN A 291 41.35 10.87 11.13
CA ASN A 291 40.40 10.36 10.15
C ASN A 291 39.56 9.29 10.85
N SER A 292 38.53 9.69 11.59
CA SER A 292 37.58 8.74 12.14
C SER A 292 36.70 8.22 11.00
N THR A 293 36.95 7.00 10.54
CA THR A 293 36.01 6.26 9.71
C THR A 293 34.76 6.02 10.55
N ILE A 294 33.65 6.64 10.16
CA ILE A 294 32.37 6.41 10.82
C ILE A 294 31.84 5.11 10.24
N VAL A 295 31.80 4.08 11.08
CA VAL A 295 31.12 2.82 10.82
C VAL A 295 29.73 2.95 11.44
N GLN A 296 28.70 3.13 10.60
CA GLN A 296 27.31 3.24 11.03
C GLN A 296 26.48 2.12 10.42
N ASN A 297 25.70 1.40 11.23
CA ASN A 297 24.72 0.47 10.71
C ASN A 297 23.66 1.23 9.90
N MET A 298 23.37 0.74 8.70
CA MET A 298 22.30 1.25 7.86
C MET A 298 21.08 0.33 8.03
N PRO A 299 20.12 0.68 8.90
CA PRO A 299 18.95 -0.17 9.09
C PRO A 299 18.17 -0.24 7.78
N GLY A 300 17.91 -1.47 7.34
CA GLY A 300 17.20 -1.73 6.11
C GLY A 300 15.68 -1.62 6.33
N THR A 301 14.97 -1.27 5.26
CA THR A 301 13.54 -0.93 5.30
C THR A 301 12.75 -1.71 4.27
N VAL A 302 13.32 -1.98 3.10
CA VAL A 302 12.68 -2.72 2.02
C VAL A 302 13.71 -3.55 1.25
N ILE A 303 13.31 -4.73 0.78
CA ILE A 303 14.04 -5.51 -0.24
C ILE A 303 13.21 -5.61 -1.50
N SER A 304 13.87 -5.51 -2.66
CA SER A 304 13.30 -5.88 -3.95
C SER A 304 14.30 -6.67 -4.77
N PHE A 305 13.88 -7.77 -5.36
CA PHE A 305 14.68 -8.49 -6.35
C PHE A 305 14.63 -7.81 -7.70
N HIS A 306 15.71 -7.98 -8.47
CA HIS A 306 15.73 -7.61 -9.87
C HIS A 306 14.85 -8.60 -10.66
N PRO A 307 13.98 -8.14 -11.58
CA PRO A 307 12.97 -8.99 -12.22
C PRO A 307 13.56 -10.05 -13.18
N THR A 308 14.67 -9.76 -13.87
CA THR A 308 15.34 -10.74 -14.76
C THR A 308 16.48 -11.49 -14.06
N ASN A 309 17.40 -10.77 -13.41
CA ASN A 309 18.48 -11.38 -12.65
C ASN A 309 18.06 -11.77 -11.23
N LYS A 310 17.72 -13.04 -11.03
CA LYS A 310 17.27 -13.57 -9.73
C LYS A 310 18.35 -13.56 -8.63
N ASN A 311 19.61 -13.35 -8.97
CA ASN A 311 20.69 -13.30 -7.98
C ASN A 311 20.91 -11.88 -7.42
N THR A 312 20.37 -10.84 -8.05
CA THR A 312 20.57 -9.45 -7.65
C THR A 312 19.35 -8.92 -6.90
N TYR A 313 19.59 -8.27 -5.76
CA TYR A 313 18.58 -7.59 -4.98
C TYR A 313 19.02 -6.18 -4.59
N PHE A 314 18.03 -5.36 -4.29
CA PHE A 314 18.17 -3.97 -3.89
C PHE A 314 17.57 -3.79 -2.51
N ILE A 315 18.26 -3.02 -1.67
CA ILE A 315 17.83 -2.71 -0.31
C ILE A 315 17.67 -1.21 -0.16
N GLY A 316 16.50 -0.79 0.29
CA GLY A 316 16.28 0.57 0.77
C GLY A 316 16.66 0.69 2.24
N THR A 317 17.31 1.77 2.63
CA THR A 317 17.73 2.03 4.01
C THR A 317 16.95 3.20 4.63
N LYS A 318 16.90 3.24 5.96
CA LYS A 318 16.28 4.35 6.71
C LYS A 318 17.00 5.69 6.53
N ILE A 319 18.27 5.65 6.12
CA ILE A 319 19.11 6.85 5.94
C ILE A 319 18.94 7.43 4.53
N GLY A 320 18.32 6.70 3.60
CA GLY A 320 18.01 7.17 2.24
C GLY A 320 18.89 6.58 1.14
N PHE A 321 19.84 5.70 1.50
CA PHE A 321 20.63 4.95 0.53
C PHE A 321 19.85 3.77 -0.03
N VAL A 322 20.12 3.48 -1.30
CA VAL A 322 19.80 2.20 -1.93
C VAL A 322 21.10 1.44 -2.15
N VAL A 323 21.11 0.19 -1.69
CA VAL A 323 22.25 -0.73 -1.81
C VAL A 323 21.87 -1.84 -2.77
N GLN A 324 22.65 -2.04 -3.82
CA GLN A 324 22.53 -3.18 -4.72
C GLN A 324 23.54 -4.24 -4.31
N ASN A 325 23.09 -5.49 -4.28
CA ASN A 325 23.98 -6.61 -4.01
C ASN A 325 23.52 -7.89 -4.70
N THR A 326 24.43 -8.85 -4.78
CA THR A 326 24.19 -10.21 -5.25
C THR A 326 24.16 -11.21 -4.09
N ILE A 327 23.36 -12.26 -4.23
CA ILE A 327 23.21 -13.32 -3.21
C ILE A 327 24.54 -14.00 -2.88
N ASP A 328 25.43 -14.13 -3.87
CA ASP A 328 26.70 -14.82 -3.73
C ASP A 328 27.77 -13.93 -3.07
N ASN A 329 27.66 -12.61 -3.21
CA ASN A 329 28.59 -11.64 -2.60
C ASN A 329 28.08 -11.19 -1.23
N CYS A 330 28.65 -11.76 -0.18
CA CYS A 330 28.25 -11.47 1.20
C CYS A 330 29.05 -10.34 1.88
N ASN A 331 30.20 -9.95 1.31
CA ASN A 331 31.20 -9.15 2.02
C ASN A 331 31.32 -7.70 1.55
N HIS A 332 30.85 -7.36 0.35
CA HIS A 332 30.99 -6.03 -0.24
C HIS A 332 29.70 -5.64 -0.95
N TYR A 333 29.38 -4.34 -0.97
CA TYR A 333 28.29 -3.81 -1.79
C TYR A 333 28.73 -3.72 -3.25
N ASP A 334 27.90 -4.19 -4.17
CA ASP A 334 28.16 -4.03 -5.60
C ASP A 334 28.00 -2.56 -6.00
N THR A 335 26.89 -1.93 -5.58
CA THR A 335 26.69 -0.48 -5.74
C THR A 335 25.93 0.11 -4.54
N ILE A 336 26.22 1.37 -4.22
CA ILE A 336 25.50 2.15 -3.21
C ILE A 336 25.34 3.57 -3.71
N PHE A 337 24.12 4.11 -3.63
CA PHE A 337 23.85 5.50 -4.01
C PHE A 337 22.78 6.12 -3.11
N MET A 338 22.86 7.44 -2.94
CA MET A 338 21.89 8.20 -2.14
C MET A 338 20.63 8.43 -2.97
N ALA A 339 19.58 7.66 -2.69
CA ALA A 339 18.31 7.78 -3.41
C ALA A 339 17.43 8.89 -2.83
N HIS A 340 17.35 9.05 -1.51
CA HIS A 340 16.45 9.97 -0.81
C HIS A 340 17.15 10.69 0.35
N THR A 341 16.61 11.82 0.78
CA THR A 341 17.11 12.57 1.96
C THR A 341 16.49 12.09 3.28
N GLY A 342 15.92 10.89 3.29
CA GLY A 342 15.23 10.26 4.41
C GLY A 342 14.91 8.79 4.09
N PRO A 343 14.17 8.08 4.97
CA PRO A 343 13.87 6.67 4.78
C PRO A 343 13.28 6.33 3.41
N VAL A 344 13.85 5.32 2.76
CA VAL A 344 13.29 4.73 1.54
C VAL A 344 12.21 3.73 1.96
N TYR A 345 10.95 3.98 1.63
CA TYR A 345 9.86 3.06 2.00
C TYR A 345 9.64 1.95 0.99
N GLY A 346 10.04 2.14 -0.27
CA GLY A 346 9.93 1.09 -1.26
C GLY A 346 10.79 1.26 -2.49
N ILE A 347 11.04 0.12 -3.14
CA ILE A 347 11.73 -0.01 -4.41
C ILE A 347 10.85 -0.93 -5.27
N LYS A 348 10.42 -0.48 -6.44
CA LYS A 348 9.61 -1.31 -7.35
C LYS A 348 10.08 -1.18 -8.80
N PHE A 349 10.36 -2.31 -9.41
CA PHE A 349 10.74 -2.38 -10.81
C PHE A 349 9.54 -2.20 -11.73
N SER A 350 9.77 -1.60 -12.89
CA SER A 350 8.76 -1.49 -13.93
C SER A 350 8.45 -2.89 -14.49
N PRO A 351 7.17 -3.29 -14.61
CA PRO A 351 6.80 -4.57 -15.19
C PRO A 351 7.15 -4.69 -16.69
N PHE A 352 7.44 -3.57 -17.36
CA PHE A 352 7.71 -3.53 -18.81
C PHE A 352 9.19 -3.39 -19.16
N CYS A 353 10.01 -2.89 -18.22
CA CYS A 353 11.43 -2.64 -18.46
C CYS A 353 12.23 -2.92 -17.19
N SER A 354 12.97 -4.03 -17.19
CA SER A 354 13.70 -4.52 -16.02
C SER A 354 14.79 -3.58 -15.51
N SER A 355 15.31 -2.69 -16.35
CA SER A 355 16.34 -1.71 -15.97
C SER A 355 15.77 -0.46 -15.31
N ILE A 356 14.45 -0.26 -15.33
CA ILE A 356 13.78 0.92 -14.76
C ILE A 356 13.09 0.52 -13.46
N PHE A 357 13.28 1.34 -12.43
CA PHE A 357 12.62 1.16 -11.14
C PHE A 357 12.24 2.51 -10.53
N ILE A 358 11.28 2.49 -9.61
CA ILE A 358 10.95 3.63 -8.76
C ILE A 358 11.46 3.40 -7.35
N THR A 359 11.78 4.50 -6.69
CA THR A 359 11.95 4.58 -5.25
C THR A 359 11.04 5.66 -4.70
N TYR A 360 10.55 5.47 -3.47
CA TYR A 360 9.72 6.45 -2.78
C TYR A 360 9.99 6.40 -1.28
N GLY A 361 9.71 7.49 -0.58
CA GLY A 361 10.04 7.58 0.83
C GLY A 361 9.52 8.80 1.55
N ALA A 362 10.12 9.03 2.72
CA ALA A 362 9.75 10.09 3.64
C ALA A 362 10.10 11.51 3.15
N ASP A 363 10.87 11.65 2.06
CA ASP A 363 11.25 12.93 1.45
C ASP A 363 10.21 13.45 0.43
N TRP A 364 9.01 12.85 0.44
CA TRP A 364 7.82 13.27 -0.32
C TRP A 364 7.97 13.09 -1.84
N LYS A 365 8.97 12.32 -2.26
CA LYS A 365 9.32 12.15 -3.68
C LYS A 365 9.18 10.71 -4.11
N ILE A 366 8.65 10.51 -5.32
CA ILE A 366 8.85 9.30 -6.11
C ILE A 366 9.95 9.63 -7.10
N LYS A 367 11.02 8.86 -7.11
CA LYS A 367 12.12 9.01 -8.07
C LYS A 367 12.14 7.83 -9.02
N ILE A 368 12.26 8.11 -10.31
CA ILE A 368 12.39 7.10 -11.36
C ILE A 368 13.87 6.98 -11.72
N TRP A 369 14.38 5.76 -11.73
CA TRP A 369 15.78 5.44 -11.93
C TRP A 369 15.98 4.49 -13.11
N ILE A 370 17.18 4.52 -13.67
CA ILE A 370 17.71 3.46 -14.53
C ILE A 370 18.92 2.85 -13.85
N GLU A 371 19.04 1.53 -13.94
CA GLU A 371 20.17 0.78 -13.41
C GLU A 371 21.53 1.33 -13.90
N ASN A 372 22.50 1.40 -12.99
CA ASN A 372 23.83 1.95 -13.22
C ASN A 372 23.82 3.44 -13.64
N ILE A 373 22.84 4.23 -13.18
CA ILE A 373 22.85 5.70 -13.25
C ILE A 373 22.60 6.22 -11.83
N GLU A 374 23.53 7.02 -11.31
CA GLU A 374 23.50 7.52 -9.92
C GLU A 374 22.55 8.71 -9.72
N SER A 375 22.02 9.29 -10.80
CA SER A 375 21.04 10.38 -10.76
C SER A 375 19.64 9.90 -11.18
N PRO A 376 18.58 10.38 -10.51
CA PRO A 376 17.21 10.05 -10.90
C PRO A 376 16.86 10.74 -12.22
N LEU A 377 16.08 10.06 -13.05
CA LEU A 377 15.60 10.61 -14.32
C LEU A 377 14.47 11.61 -14.09
N LEU A 378 13.55 11.26 -13.20
CA LEU A 378 12.37 12.06 -12.90
C LEU A 378 12.12 12.00 -11.40
N SER A 379 11.70 13.12 -10.83
CA SER A 379 11.22 13.22 -9.45
C SER A 379 9.80 13.75 -9.48
N LEU A 380 8.85 12.95 -8.99
CA LEU A 380 7.45 13.31 -8.80
C LEU A 380 7.23 13.62 -7.33
N SER A 381 6.53 14.70 -7.01
CA SER A 381 6.21 15.08 -5.63
C SER A 381 4.92 15.87 -5.59
N TYR A 382 4.15 15.73 -4.51
CA TYR A 382 2.92 16.50 -4.32
C TYR A 382 2.91 17.27 -3.01
N SER A 383 2.68 16.62 -1.86
CA SER A 383 2.47 17.34 -0.59
C SER A 383 3.06 16.68 0.64
N ASN A 384 2.87 15.37 0.83
CA ASN A 384 3.26 14.66 2.05
C ASN A 384 4.20 13.47 1.74
N ALA A 385 4.65 12.78 2.79
CA ALA A 385 5.42 11.55 2.69
C ALA A 385 4.65 10.47 1.92
N ILE A 386 5.38 9.70 1.12
CA ILE A 386 4.78 8.71 0.23
C ILE A 386 4.87 7.36 0.91
N ASP A 387 3.76 6.89 1.45
CA ASP A 387 3.70 5.66 2.23
C ASP A 387 3.89 4.42 1.35
N ASP A 388 3.26 4.40 0.16
CA ASP A 388 3.45 3.36 -0.85
C ASP A 388 3.19 3.90 -2.26
N ALA A 389 3.81 3.30 -3.26
CA ALA A 389 3.56 3.60 -4.66
C ALA A 389 3.74 2.36 -5.53
N ASP A 390 2.94 2.20 -6.57
CA ASP A 390 2.91 0.99 -7.41
C ASP A 390 2.80 1.33 -8.90
N TRP A 391 3.42 0.48 -9.73
CA TRP A 391 3.35 0.59 -11.20
C TRP A 391 2.05 -0.01 -11.72
N SER A 392 1.45 0.63 -12.72
CA SER A 392 0.37 -0.02 -13.46
C SER A 392 0.93 -1.23 -14.23
N PRO A 393 0.26 -2.40 -14.17
CA PRO A 393 0.65 -3.58 -14.94
C PRO A 393 0.18 -3.54 -16.39
N ILE A 394 -0.64 -2.54 -16.78
CA ILE A 394 -1.07 -2.33 -18.17
C ILE A 394 -0.34 -1.16 -18.82
N ASN A 395 -0.19 -0.03 -18.12
CA ASN A 395 0.38 1.19 -18.69
C ASN A 395 1.76 1.49 -18.13
N SER A 396 2.76 1.60 -19.01
CA SER A 396 4.16 1.78 -18.60
C SER A 396 4.50 3.17 -18.05
N THR A 397 3.59 4.13 -18.16
CA THR A 397 3.80 5.51 -17.71
C THR A 397 2.94 5.89 -16.51
N VAL A 398 2.10 4.96 -16.05
CA VAL A 398 1.16 5.20 -14.96
C VAL A 398 1.69 4.64 -13.65
N ILE A 399 1.75 5.49 -12.63
CA ILE A 399 2.13 5.15 -11.27
C ILE A 399 1.01 5.62 -10.34
N VAL A 400 0.68 4.83 -9.33
CA VAL A 400 -0.22 5.26 -8.25
C VAL A 400 0.59 5.40 -6.98
N SER A 401 0.31 6.44 -6.20
CA SER A 401 0.92 6.63 -4.89
C SER A 401 -0.10 6.99 -3.85
N VAL A 402 0.23 6.63 -2.61
CA VAL A 402 -0.51 7.00 -1.42
C VAL A 402 0.31 7.94 -0.57
N SER A 403 -0.35 8.95 -0.03
CA SER A 403 0.26 9.92 0.87
C SER A 403 -0.76 10.38 1.91
N GLY A 404 -0.72 9.77 3.09
CA GLY A 404 -1.73 10.00 4.13
C GLY A 404 -3.15 9.64 3.68
N ALA A 405 -4.06 10.61 3.63
CA ALA A 405 -5.45 10.40 3.20
C ALA A 405 -5.66 10.51 1.68
N ILE A 406 -4.58 10.70 0.91
CA ILE A 406 -4.63 11.05 -0.51
C ILE A 406 -4.08 9.89 -1.35
N ILE A 407 -4.82 9.55 -2.41
CA ILE A 407 -4.37 8.67 -3.49
C ILE A 407 -4.10 9.56 -4.71
N CYS A 408 -2.90 9.49 -5.27
CA CYS A 408 -2.50 10.21 -6.47
C CYS A 408 -2.25 9.24 -7.63
N ILE A 409 -2.81 9.54 -8.79
CA ILE A 409 -2.52 8.86 -10.06
C ILE A 409 -1.61 9.77 -10.89
N TRP A 410 -0.46 9.25 -11.26
CA TRP A 410 0.55 9.92 -12.07
C TRP A 410 0.56 9.29 -13.46
N ASP A 411 0.46 10.10 -14.51
CA ASP A 411 0.81 9.68 -15.88
C ASP A 411 1.87 10.65 -16.41
N PHE A 412 3.14 10.27 -16.24
CA PHE A 412 4.26 11.14 -16.57
C PHE A 412 4.49 11.30 -18.08
N ALA A 413 3.78 10.55 -18.93
CA ALA A 413 3.78 10.83 -20.37
C ALA A 413 2.95 12.07 -20.73
N ARG A 414 2.02 12.46 -19.85
CA ARG A 414 1.11 13.59 -20.06
C ARG A 414 1.42 14.75 -19.14
N LYS A 415 1.69 14.44 -17.87
CA LYS A 415 1.79 15.44 -16.80
C LYS A 415 2.82 14.99 -15.76
N THR A 416 3.85 15.81 -15.56
CA THR A 416 4.98 15.50 -14.68
C THR A 416 5.02 16.35 -13.41
N VAL A 417 4.46 17.56 -13.45
CA VAL A 417 4.56 18.53 -12.34
C VAL A 417 3.59 18.19 -11.21
N GLU A 418 2.39 17.75 -11.54
CA GLU A 418 1.35 17.42 -10.57
C GLU A 418 0.61 16.15 -11.02
N PRO A 419 -0.05 15.43 -10.10
CA PRO A 419 -0.79 14.23 -10.45
C PRO A 419 -1.92 14.54 -11.44
N VAL A 420 -2.27 13.53 -12.23
CA VAL A 420 -3.36 13.64 -13.22
C VAL A 420 -4.72 13.52 -12.54
N MET A 421 -4.79 12.72 -11.47
CA MET A 421 -5.97 12.59 -10.63
C MET A 421 -5.57 12.44 -9.16
N MET A 422 -6.37 13.01 -8.28
CA MET A 422 -6.22 12.91 -6.84
C MET A 422 -7.56 12.54 -6.22
N PHE A 423 -7.53 11.61 -5.29
CA PHE A 423 -8.67 11.24 -4.48
C PHE A 423 -8.30 11.44 -3.01
N THR A 424 -9.17 12.12 -2.25
CA THR A 424 -8.96 12.36 -0.83
C THR A 424 -10.07 11.69 -0.04
N CYS A 425 -9.69 10.83 0.91
CA CYS A 425 -10.65 10.17 1.79
C CYS A 425 -11.14 11.11 2.91
N LYS A 426 -12.19 10.70 3.61
CA LYS A 426 -12.75 11.44 4.75
C LYS A 426 -11.71 11.64 5.86
N THR A 427 -11.95 12.64 6.71
CA THR A 427 -11.08 12.95 7.85
C THR A 427 -10.88 11.73 8.77
N GLY A 428 -9.63 11.44 9.14
CA GLY A 428 -9.27 10.33 10.04
C GLY A 428 -8.88 9.03 9.35
N VAL A 429 -8.81 9.01 8.01
CA VAL A 429 -8.27 7.88 7.24
C VAL A 429 -6.83 8.19 6.81
N HIS A 430 -5.92 7.25 7.06
CA HIS A 430 -4.56 7.28 6.53
C HIS A 430 -4.30 5.95 5.84
N PHE A 431 -4.08 6.01 4.53
CA PHE A 431 -3.71 4.84 3.75
C PHE A 431 -2.26 4.47 4.07
N SER A 432 -1.98 3.18 4.23
CA SER A 432 -0.65 2.66 4.53
C SER A 432 0.00 2.01 3.32
N LEU A 433 -0.81 1.50 2.37
CA LEU A 433 -0.30 0.83 1.18
C LEU A 433 -1.23 0.97 -0.02
N VAL A 434 -0.67 0.73 -1.21
CA VAL A 434 -1.42 0.64 -2.48
C VAL A 434 -0.81 -0.41 -3.41
N LYS A 435 -1.68 -1.23 -3.99
CA LYS A 435 -1.30 -2.25 -4.98
C LYS A 435 -2.28 -2.24 -6.14
N PHE A 436 -1.75 -2.34 -7.36
CA PHE A 436 -2.59 -2.64 -8.51
C PHE A 436 -3.11 -4.08 -8.43
N SER A 437 -4.32 -4.30 -8.97
CA SER A 437 -4.77 -5.63 -9.33
C SER A 437 -3.96 -6.14 -10.52
N LYS A 438 -3.85 -7.46 -10.70
CA LYS A 438 -3.18 -8.04 -11.87
C LYS A 438 -3.82 -7.62 -13.19
N HIS A 439 -5.14 -7.36 -13.19
CA HIS A 439 -5.88 -6.81 -14.32
C HIS A 439 -5.62 -5.33 -14.58
N GLY A 440 -4.93 -4.60 -13.70
CA GLY A 440 -4.44 -3.23 -13.90
C GLY A 440 -5.45 -2.08 -13.92
N ASN A 441 -6.74 -2.37 -13.90
CA ASN A 441 -7.79 -1.35 -13.87
C ASN A 441 -8.27 -1.01 -12.46
N ASN A 442 -7.86 -1.80 -11.46
CA ASN A 442 -8.25 -1.59 -10.08
C ASN A 442 -7.03 -1.42 -9.21
N ILE A 443 -7.18 -0.66 -8.14
CA ILE A 443 -6.20 -0.56 -7.07
C ILE A 443 -6.83 -1.03 -5.77
N ILE A 444 -6.02 -1.64 -4.93
CA ILE A 444 -6.37 -2.00 -3.57
C ILE A 444 -5.49 -1.19 -2.63
N THR A 445 -6.14 -0.58 -1.64
CA THR A 445 -5.48 0.23 -0.62
C THR A 445 -5.80 -0.35 0.75
N GLY A 446 -4.82 -0.31 1.64
CA GLY A 446 -5.02 -0.60 3.07
C GLY A 446 -4.89 0.69 3.87
N ASP A 447 -5.65 0.81 4.96
CA ASP A 447 -5.54 1.93 5.87
C ASP A 447 -5.09 1.53 7.29
N VAL A 448 -4.77 2.55 8.09
CA VAL A 448 -4.35 2.41 9.49
C VAL A 448 -5.51 1.93 10.40
N ASN A 449 -6.76 1.99 9.94
CA ASN A 449 -7.94 1.59 10.70
C ASN A 449 -8.35 0.14 10.46
N GLY A 450 -7.61 -0.61 9.64
CA GLY A 450 -7.86 -2.03 9.38
C GLY A 450 -8.78 -2.29 8.20
N LEU A 451 -9.02 -1.26 7.37
CA LEU A 451 -9.90 -1.35 6.23
C LEU A 451 -9.13 -1.44 4.92
N VAL A 452 -9.52 -2.44 4.12
CA VAL A 452 -9.04 -2.58 2.75
C VAL A 452 -10.12 -2.03 1.81
N ARG A 453 -9.77 -1.05 0.98
CA ARG A 453 -10.67 -0.49 -0.04
C ARG A 453 -10.15 -0.82 -1.43
N CYS A 454 -11.05 -1.21 -2.30
CA CYS A 454 -10.77 -1.42 -3.71
C CYS A 454 -11.42 -0.31 -4.53
N PHE A 455 -10.62 0.32 -5.38
CA PHE A 455 -11.06 1.37 -6.28
C PHE A 455 -10.89 0.94 -7.73
N HIS A 456 -11.88 1.27 -8.56
CA HIS A 456 -11.82 1.14 -10.00
C HIS A 456 -11.29 2.45 -10.62
N ILE A 457 -10.33 2.34 -11.53
CA ILE A 457 -9.79 3.46 -12.30
C ILE A 457 -10.50 3.49 -13.64
N SER A 458 -11.29 4.53 -13.88
CA SER A 458 -11.96 4.71 -15.17
C SER A 458 -11.21 5.69 -16.08
N SER A 459 -11.45 5.53 -17.38
CA SER A 459 -10.90 6.38 -18.45
C SER A 459 -9.36 6.41 -18.49
N MET A 460 -8.73 5.33 -18.04
CA MET A 460 -7.30 5.11 -18.25
C MET A 460 -7.02 4.96 -19.76
N PRO A 461 -5.93 5.57 -20.29
CA PRO A 461 -5.54 5.40 -21.68
C PRO A 461 -5.34 3.92 -22.03
N SER A 462 -5.71 3.55 -23.26
CA SER A 462 -5.37 2.22 -23.77
C SER A 462 -3.85 2.06 -23.76
N PRO A 463 -3.34 0.87 -23.36
CA PRO A 463 -1.91 0.61 -23.42
C PRO A 463 -1.39 0.82 -24.84
N SER A 464 -0.17 1.35 -24.94
CA SER A 464 0.53 1.41 -26.21
C SER A 464 0.88 -0.01 -26.66
N PHE A 465 0.98 -0.24 -27.97
CA PHE A 465 1.40 -1.55 -28.48
C PHE A 465 2.86 -1.87 -28.11
N LEU A 466 3.70 -0.84 -27.99
CA LEU A 466 5.12 -0.95 -27.62
C LEU A 466 5.37 -0.30 -26.25
N LEU A 467 4.98 -1.00 -25.18
CA LEU A 467 5.04 -0.50 -23.81
C LEU A 467 6.45 -0.06 -23.39
N LYS A 468 7.48 -0.86 -23.74
CA LYS A 468 8.90 -0.53 -23.52
C LYS A 468 9.29 0.76 -24.25
N ASN A 469 8.89 0.94 -25.50
CA ASN A 469 9.22 2.15 -26.25
C ASN A 469 8.44 3.35 -25.72
N SER A 470 7.19 3.18 -25.27
CA SER A 470 6.41 4.30 -24.76
C SER A 470 6.95 4.89 -23.46
N ILE A 471 7.43 4.07 -22.51
CA ILE A 471 8.09 4.59 -21.30
C ILE A 471 9.38 5.33 -21.67
N LEU A 472 10.12 4.80 -22.65
CA LEU A 472 11.34 5.43 -23.14
C LEU A 472 11.06 6.76 -23.82
N THR A 473 10.12 6.80 -24.77
CA THR A 473 9.73 8.02 -25.47
C THR A 473 9.17 9.06 -24.49
N ALA A 474 8.39 8.65 -23.49
CA ALA A 474 7.92 9.56 -22.45
C ALA A 474 9.09 10.16 -21.66
N LEU A 475 10.05 9.34 -21.23
CA LEU A 475 11.24 9.81 -20.53
C LEU A 475 12.13 10.68 -21.43
N GLU A 476 12.35 10.32 -22.70
CA GLU A 476 13.13 11.11 -23.65
C GLU A 476 12.50 12.49 -23.90
N ASN A 477 11.19 12.54 -24.12
CA ASN A 477 10.47 13.79 -24.36
C ASN A 477 10.57 14.74 -23.16
N MET A 478 10.54 14.20 -21.94
CA MET A 478 10.65 15.00 -20.72
C MET A 478 12.09 15.45 -20.44
N MET A 479 13.07 14.70 -20.91
CA MET A 479 14.50 14.95 -20.68
C MET A 479 15.17 15.73 -21.83
N SER A 480 14.39 16.41 -22.68
CA SER A 480 14.94 17.23 -23.78
C SER A 480 15.96 18.28 -23.31
N SER A 481 15.87 18.69 -22.04
CA SER A 481 16.80 19.62 -21.39
C SER A 481 18.17 19.00 -21.05
N ASN A 482 18.26 17.69 -20.81
CA ASN A 482 19.49 17.00 -20.41
C ASN A 482 19.95 16.00 -21.48
N GLN A 483 20.61 16.54 -22.52
CA GLN A 483 21.04 15.78 -23.70
C GLN A 483 22.00 14.62 -23.38
N GLU A 484 22.78 14.70 -22.30
CA GLU A 484 23.72 13.65 -21.92
C GLU A 484 23.00 12.40 -21.41
N LEU A 485 22.02 12.57 -20.53
CA LEU A 485 21.20 11.45 -20.04
C LEU A 485 20.41 10.80 -21.18
N VAL A 486 19.84 11.59 -22.10
CA VAL A 486 19.15 11.05 -23.29
C VAL A 486 20.08 10.19 -24.14
N ARG A 487 21.35 10.60 -24.35
CA ARG A 487 22.34 9.77 -25.05
C ARG A 487 22.66 8.47 -24.31
N ILE A 488 22.77 8.51 -22.98
CA ILE A 488 23.03 7.32 -22.15
C ILE A 488 21.85 6.35 -22.23
N ILE A 489 20.62 6.85 -22.13
CA ILE A 489 19.37 6.07 -22.26
C ILE A 489 19.37 5.35 -23.62
N ARG A 490 19.60 6.09 -24.71
CA ARG A 490 19.66 5.51 -26.06
C ARG A 490 20.72 4.41 -26.16
N LYS A 491 21.94 4.66 -25.68
CA LYS A 491 23.03 3.66 -25.72
C LYS A 491 22.72 2.40 -24.92
N LYS A 492 22.15 2.53 -23.72
CA LYS A 492 21.87 1.37 -22.84
C LYS A 492 20.67 0.54 -23.32
N LEU A 493 19.67 1.17 -23.95
CA LEU A 493 18.39 0.52 -24.25
C LEU A 493 18.22 0.10 -25.71
N LEU A 494 18.96 0.70 -26.66
CA LEU A 494 18.98 0.24 -28.07
C LEU A 494 19.97 -0.92 -28.30
N ASN A 495 20.94 -1.12 -27.41
CA ASN A 495 21.96 -2.17 -27.55
C ASN A 495 21.55 -3.54 -26.93
N LYS A 496 20.29 -3.76 -26.60
CA LYS A 496 19.77 -5.05 -26.09
C LYS A 496 18.40 -5.41 -26.64
#